data_AF-A0A2H5ZU46-F1
#
_entry.id   AF-A0A2H5ZU46-F1
#
_cell.length_a   1.000
_cell.length_b   1.000
_cell.length_c   1.000
_cell.angle_alpha   90.00
_cell.angle_beta   90.00
_cell.angle_gamma   90.00
#
_symmetry.space_group_name_H-M   'P 1'
#
loop_
_entity.id
_entity.type
_entity.pdbx_description
1 polymer ?
#
loop_
_entity_poly.entity_id
_entity_poly.type
_entity_poly.pdbx_seq_one_letter_code
_entity_poly.pdbx_strand_id
1 'polypeptide(L)'
;MDIKQLTPGASVFLPVWVEGALFSTGDVHFAQGDCEACGTAVEMRSAVHVEFRVHRGEAQRRGIRTLQFLRDSYFTEPEMAAPRRFYATTGICVREDGTNESEDLTLAARDALLKMIDYLGTRGFGRQQAYALCSVAVDLRVSQVVDVPNFIVTALLPLDIFV
;
A
#
# COMPACT_ATOMS: atom_id res chain seq x y z
N MET A 1 -7.25 4.90 4.82
CA MET A 1 -5.86 5.45 4.78
C MET A 1 -4.95 4.36 4.25
N ASP A 2 -5.06 3.19 4.85
CA ASP A 2 -4.79 1.90 4.20
C ASP A 2 -3.31 1.79 3.81
N ILE A 3 -2.48 2.31 4.70
CA ILE A 3 -1.02 2.25 4.67
C ILE A 3 -0.63 1.10 5.57
N LYS A 4 -0.28 -0.04 4.96
CA LYS A 4 0.05 -1.28 5.69
C LYS A 4 1.21 -1.16 6.68
N GLN A 5 2.03 -0.11 6.59
CA GLN A 5 3.14 0.16 7.51
C GLN A 5 2.69 0.85 8.81
N LEU A 6 1.44 1.30 8.92
CA LEU A 6 0.85 1.87 10.13
C LEU A 6 0.40 0.77 11.10
N THR A 7 1.37 0.01 11.60
CA THR A 7 1.19 -1.09 12.55
C THR A 7 1.66 -0.69 13.97
N PRO A 8 1.46 -1.53 15.02
CA PRO A 8 2.00 -1.27 16.34
C PRO A 8 3.50 -0.91 16.31
N GLY A 9 3.86 0.15 17.03
CA GLY A 9 5.21 0.73 17.04
C GLY A 9 5.42 1.92 16.09
N ALA A 10 4.46 2.24 15.22
CA ALA A 10 4.48 3.49 14.46
C ALA A 10 4.03 4.69 15.31
N SER A 11 4.73 5.82 15.15
CA SER A 11 4.30 7.14 15.63
C SER A 11 3.66 7.90 14.47
N VAL A 12 2.42 8.35 14.66
CA VAL A 12 1.65 9.09 13.65
C VAL A 12 1.47 10.54 14.07
N PHE A 13 1.84 11.46 13.18
CA PHE A 13 1.74 12.91 13.38
C PHE A 13 0.58 13.45 12.57
N LEU A 14 -0.46 13.88 13.27
CA LEU A 14 -1.67 14.47 12.70
C LEU A 14 -1.72 15.97 13.01
N PRO A 15 -1.94 16.84 12.01
CA PRO A 15 -2.27 18.25 12.27
C PRO A 15 -3.62 18.35 12.99
N VAL A 16 -3.66 19.15 14.06
CA VAL A 16 -4.90 19.41 14.82
C VAL A 16 -5.65 20.57 14.17
N TRP A 17 -6.82 20.28 13.61
CA TRP A 17 -7.65 21.26 12.90
C TRP A 17 -8.75 21.89 13.75
N VAL A 18 -9.17 21.18 14.81
CA VAL A 18 -10.27 21.58 15.68
C VAL A 18 -9.88 21.42 17.14
N GLU A 19 -10.55 22.16 18.01
CA GLU A 19 -10.37 22.04 19.47
C GLU A 19 -10.60 20.59 19.93
N GLY A 20 -9.73 20.12 20.83
CA GLY A 20 -9.78 18.75 21.34
C GLY A 20 -9.26 17.68 20.38
N ALA A 21 -8.89 18.03 19.14
CA ALA A 21 -8.43 17.14 18.06
C ALA A 21 -9.43 16.06 17.59
N LEU A 22 -10.30 15.56 18.47
CA LEU A 22 -11.38 14.61 18.17
C LEU A 22 -10.88 13.34 17.46
N PHE A 23 -9.77 12.78 17.95
CA PHE A 23 -9.17 11.57 17.39
C PHE A 23 -10.16 10.41 17.33
N SER A 24 -10.14 9.67 16.22
CA SER A 24 -10.91 8.45 16.01
C SER A 24 -10.06 7.41 15.28
N THR A 25 -10.31 6.13 15.57
CA THR A 25 -9.63 4.99 14.92
C THR A 25 -10.61 3.82 14.79
N GLY A 26 -10.41 3.01 13.76
CA GLY A 26 -11.23 1.87 13.37
C GLY A 26 -10.61 1.20 12.15
N ASP A 27 -11.38 0.33 11.48
CA ASP A 27 -10.99 -0.28 10.20
C ASP A 27 -9.64 -1.00 10.27
N VAL A 28 -9.56 -1.96 11.21
CA VAL A 28 -8.30 -2.63 11.52
C VAL A 28 -8.12 -3.84 10.62
N HIS A 29 -6.97 -3.88 9.95
CA HIS A 29 -6.59 -4.95 9.04
C HIS A 29 -5.63 -5.92 9.71
N PHE A 30 -5.87 -7.22 9.52
CA PHE A 30 -4.91 -8.27 9.88
C PHE A 30 -3.76 -8.34 8.87
N ALA A 31 -4.07 -8.19 7.58
CA ALA A 31 -3.12 -8.19 6.48
C ALA A 31 -3.66 -7.37 5.30
N GLN A 32 -2.77 -6.65 4.62
CA GLN A 32 -3.07 -5.83 3.45
C GLN A 32 -1.81 -5.74 2.56
N GLY A 33 -2.00 -5.82 1.25
CA GLY A 33 -1.00 -5.41 0.26
C GLY A 33 -1.07 -3.89 0.03
N ASP A 34 -0.11 -3.33 -0.69
CA ASP A 34 -0.25 -1.95 -1.14
C ASP A 34 -1.36 -1.86 -2.21
N CYS A 35 -2.16 -0.78 -2.17
CA CYS A 35 -3.34 -0.51 -3.01
C CYS A 35 -4.68 -1.10 -2.53
N GLU A 36 -4.68 -2.12 -1.66
CA GLU A 36 -5.94 -2.75 -1.22
C GLU A 36 -6.84 -3.12 -2.42
N ALA A 37 -6.24 -3.78 -3.41
CA ALA A 37 -6.75 -3.82 -4.77
C ALA A 37 -8.20 -4.30 -4.90
N CYS A 38 -8.67 -5.24 -4.07
CA CYS A 38 -10.04 -5.74 -4.13
C CYS A 38 -11.06 -4.88 -3.36
N GLY A 39 -10.63 -3.73 -2.84
CA GLY A 39 -11.43 -2.76 -2.09
C GLY A 39 -11.51 -3.02 -0.60
N THR A 40 -10.93 -4.13 -0.11
CA THR A 40 -10.84 -4.47 1.31
C THR A 40 -9.53 -5.23 1.59
N ALA A 41 -9.13 -5.23 2.85
CA ALA A 41 -8.03 -6.02 3.37
C ALA A 41 -8.55 -7.34 3.98
N VAL A 42 -7.72 -7.99 4.82
CA VAL A 42 -8.24 -8.98 5.79
C VAL A 42 -8.80 -8.21 6.99
N GLU A 43 -10.08 -7.87 6.90
CA GLU A 43 -10.79 -7.08 7.91
C GLU A 43 -10.93 -7.80 9.24
N MET A 44 -10.68 -7.12 10.36
CA MET A 44 -10.86 -7.70 11.69
C MET A 44 -11.35 -6.72 12.75
N ARG A 45 -11.99 -7.28 13.78
CA ARG A 45 -12.22 -6.56 15.03
C ARG A 45 -10.94 -6.56 15.85
N SER A 46 -10.55 -5.40 16.36
CA SER A 46 -9.37 -5.25 17.20
C SER A 46 -9.57 -4.19 18.29
N ALA A 47 -8.67 -4.19 19.28
CA ALA A 47 -8.51 -3.13 20.27
C ALA A 47 -7.22 -2.37 19.98
N VAL A 48 -7.32 -1.06 19.74
CA VAL A 48 -6.18 -0.21 19.43
C VAL A 48 -5.77 0.55 20.69
N HIS A 49 -4.53 0.37 21.13
CA HIS A 49 -3.94 1.12 22.24
C HIS A 49 -3.02 2.19 21.68
N VAL A 50 -3.26 3.45 22.08
CA VAL A 50 -2.50 4.62 21.59
C VAL A 50 -2.06 5.50 22.75
N GLU A 51 -0.89 6.13 22.59
CA GLU A 51 -0.41 7.21 23.45
C GLU A 51 -0.52 8.53 22.68
N PHE A 52 -0.99 9.59 23.34
CA PHE A 52 -1.09 10.92 22.74
C PHE A 52 -0.04 11.87 23.29
N ARG A 53 0.59 12.63 22.39
CA ARG A 53 1.47 13.75 22.72
C ARG A 53 1.11 14.96 21.87
N VAL A 54 0.98 16.13 22.51
CA VAL A 54 0.66 17.39 21.82
C VAL A 54 1.93 18.17 21.52
N HIS A 55 2.20 18.39 20.24
CA HIS A 55 3.30 19.22 19.74
C HIS A 55 2.77 20.61 19.37
N ARG A 56 2.69 21.52 20.36
CA ARG A 56 2.07 22.85 20.18
C ARG A 56 2.79 23.65 19.08
N GLY A 57 2.02 24.14 18.11
CA GLY A 57 2.52 24.99 17.01
C GLY A 57 3.36 24.27 15.95
N GLU A 58 3.68 22.99 16.12
CA GLU A 58 4.65 22.28 15.25
C GLU A 58 4.15 22.13 13.81
N ALA A 59 2.86 21.79 13.63
CA ALA A 59 2.28 21.67 12.31
C ALA A 59 2.31 22.99 11.53
N GLN A 60 2.06 24.11 12.21
CA GLN A 60 2.17 25.45 11.59
C GLN A 60 3.62 25.79 11.27
N ARG A 61 4.54 25.58 12.22
CA ARG A 61 5.97 25.87 12.07
C ARG A 61 6.60 25.15 10.89
N ARG A 62 6.21 23.89 10.64
CA ARG A 62 6.73 23.04 9.56
C ARG A 62 5.85 22.99 8.32
N GLY A 63 4.71 23.69 8.31
CA GLY A 63 3.76 23.64 7.19
C GLY A 63 3.14 22.25 6.96
N ILE A 64 2.99 21.44 8.01
CA ILE A 64 2.42 20.09 7.92
C ILE A 64 0.91 20.20 7.71
N ARG A 65 0.44 19.71 6.56
CA ARG A 65 -0.98 19.69 6.17
C ARG A 65 -1.55 18.28 6.07
N THR A 66 -0.70 17.30 5.79
CA THR A 66 -1.04 15.90 5.65
C THR A 66 -0.37 15.07 6.75
N LEU A 67 -0.88 13.86 6.97
CA LEU A 67 -0.31 12.92 7.92
C LEU A 67 1.17 12.65 7.59
N GLN A 68 1.98 12.57 8.65
CA GLN A 68 3.33 12.03 8.60
C GLN A 68 3.41 10.88 9.60
N PHE A 69 4.27 9.90 9.36
CA PHE A 69 4.50 8.82 10.33
C PHE A 69 5.98 8.46 10.38
N LEU A 70 6.39 7.96 11.54
CA LEU A 70 7.74 7.54 11.86
C LEU A 70 7.68 6.16 12.51
N ARG A 71 8.71 5.36 12.28
CA ARG A 71 8.93 4.09 12.96
C ARG A 71 10.41 3.76 12.94
N ASP A 72 10.89 3.15 14.02
CA ASP A 72 12.33 2.93 14.25
C ASP A 72 12.76 1.48 13.97
N SER A 73 11.85 0.60 13.51
CA SER A 73 12.12 -0.81 13.17
C SER A 73 11.27 -1.26 11.96
N TYR A 74 11.26 -2.55 11.58
CA TYR A 74 10.41 -3.13 10.51
C TYR A 74 8.94 -3.28 10.95
N PHE A 75 7.97 -3.17 10.02
CA PHE A 75 6.51 -3.08 10.35
C PHE A 75 5.87 -4.45 10.52
N THR A 76 6.61 -5.44 10.08
CA THR A 76 6.42 -6.88 10.18
C THR A 76 7.83 -7.48 10.20
N GLU A 77 7.95 -8.80 10.30
CA GLU A 77 9.24 -9.49 10.19
C GLU A 77 9.99 -9.02 8.93
N PRO A 78 11.32 -8.75 8.98
CA PRO A 78 12.06 -8.16 7.88
C PRO A 78 11.87 -8.88 6.53
N GLU A 79 11.81 -10.21 6.56
CA GLU A 79 11.59 -11.08 5.41
C GLU A 79 10.21 -10.88 4.76
N MET A 80 9.24 -10.38 5.51
CA MET A 80 7.89 -10.04 5.03
C MET A 80 7.78 -8.57 4.63
N ALA A 81 8.60 -7.68 5.21
CA ALA A 81 8.60 -6.25 4.91
C ALA A 81 9.30 -5.91 3.59
N ALA A 82 10.38 -6.62 3.29
CA ALA A 82 11.14 -6.54 2.05
C ALA A 82 11.43 -7.98 1.59
N PRO A 83 10.57 -8.58 0.76
CA PRO A 83 10.65 -9.99 0.45
C PRO A 83 12.00 -10.34 -0.16
N ARG A 84 12.71 -11.31 0.44
CA ARG A 84 13.97 -11.81 -0.10
C ARG A 84 13.76 -12.52 -1.44
N ARG A 85 12.65 -13.24 -1.57
CA ARG A 85 12.21 -13.92 -2.79
C ARG A 85 10.89 -13.34 -3.22
N PHE A 86 10.85 -12.76 -4.40
CA PHE A 86 9.62 -12.23 -4.98
C PHE A 86 9.55 -12.51 -6.49
N TYR A 87 8.33 -12.56 -7.00
CA TYR A 87 8.05 -12.40 -8.42
C TYR A 87 7.50 -10.99 -8.63
N ALA A 88 7.87 -10.34 -9.73
CA ALA A 88 7.44 -8.98 -10.03
C ALA A 88 6.81 -8.88 -11.41
N THR A 89 5.73 -8.11 -11.49
CA THR A 89 5.15 -7.65 -12.76
C THR A 89 5.24 -6.13 -12.81
N THR A 90 5.43 -5.59 -14.01
CA THR A 90 5.49 -4.15 -14.22
C THR A 90 4.36 -3.70 -15.12
N GLY A 91 3.84 -2.52 -14.81
CA GLY A 91 2.82 -1.86 -15.62
C GLY A 91 3.26 -0.50 -16.12
N ILE A 92 2.71 -0.12 -17.27
CA ILE A 92 2.95 1.16 -17.95
C ILE A 92 1.62 1.85 -18.26
N CYS A 93 1.67 3.09 -18.73
CA CYS A 93 0.50 3.91 -18.98
C CYS A 93 -0.20 3.60 -20.33
N VAL A 94 -0.34 2.32 -20.69
CA VAL A 94 -0.93 1.90 -21.96
C VAL A 94 -2.25 1.15 -21.74
N ARG A 95 -3.31 1.58 -22.42
CA ARG A 95 -4.63 0.94 -22.39
C ARG A 95 -4.65 -0.34 -23.23
N GLU A 96 -5.70 -1.14 -23.04
CA GLU A 96 -5.94 -2.37 -23.81
C GLU A 96 -6.09 -2.12 -25.33
N ASP A 97 -6.54 -0.93 -25.73
CA ASP A 97 -6.66 -0.52 -27.13
C ASP A 97 -5.34 0.02 -27.73
N GLY A 98 -4.25 0.02 -26.96
CA GLY A 98 -2.94 0.52 -27.36
C GLY A 98 -2.73 2.03 -27.17
N THR A 99 -3.73 2.77 -26.68
CA THR A 99 -3.58 4.19 -26.36
C THR A 99 -2.59 4.37 -25.21
N ASN A 100 -1.55 5.17 -25.44
CA ASN A 100 -0.55 5.53 -24.43
C ASN A 100 -0.97 6.84 -23.76
N GLU A 101 -1.39 6.74 -22.50
CA GLU A 101 -1.77 7.87 -21.66
C GLU A 101 -0.52 8.48 -21.02
N SER A 102 -0.44 9.79 -20.99
CA SER A 102 0.70 10.46 -20.35
C SER A 102 0.54 10.44 -18.84
N GLU A 103 1.54 9.94 -18.13
CA GLU A 103 1.71 10.13 -16.69
C GLU A 103 0.56 9.55 -15.83
N ASP A 104 -0.14 8.53 -16.36
CA ASP A 104 -1.24 7.88 -15.66
C ASP A 104 -0.74 6.75 -14.74
N LEU A 105 -0.46 7.11 -13.49
CA LEU A 105 -0.02 6.17 -12.46
C LEU A 105 -1.07 5.09 -12.15
N THR A 106 -2.37 5.42 -12.27
CA THR A 106 -3.46 4.48 -11.99
C THR A 106 -3.48 3.39 -13.05
N LEU A 107 -3.30 3.76 -14.31
CA LEU A 107 -3.21 2.82 -15.42
C LEU A 107 -1.99 1.91 -15.29
N ALA A 108 -0.82 2.47 -14.96
CA ALA A 108 0.38 1.68 -14.72
C ALA A 108 0.21 0.70 -13.54
N ALA A 109 -0.42 1.14 -12.44
CA ALA A 109 -0.73 0.28 -11.30
C ALA A 109 -1.70 -0.86 -11.67
N ARG A 110 -2.78 -0.54 -12.41
CA ARG A 110 -3.76 -1.52 -12.90
C ARG A 110 -3.10 -2.55 -13.81
N ASP A 111 -2.27 -2.12 -14.76
CA ASP A 111 -1.58 -3.01 -15.69
C ASP A 111 -0.62 -3.97 -14.94
N ALA A 112 0.14 -3.46 -13.96
CA ALA A 112 1.00 -4.29 -13.12
C ALA A 112 0.20 -5.37 -12.36
N LEU A 113 -0.93 -4.99 -11.75
CA LEU A 113 -1.80 -5.91 -11.02
C LEU A 113 -2.46 -6.96 -11.92
N LEU A 114 -2.96 -6.57 -13.10
CA LEU A 114 -3.59 -7.51 -14.03
C LEU A 114 -2.60 -8.58 -14.49
N LYS A 115 -1.36 -8.19 -14.80
CA LYS A 115 -0.28 -9.14 -15.12
C LYS A 115 0.06 -10.05 -13.95
N MET A 116 -0.02 -9.56 -12.70
CA MET A 116 0.20 -10.39 -11.51
C MET A 116 -0.93 -11.42 -11.35
N ILE A 117 -2.18 -11.01 -11.58
CA ILE A 117 -3.35 -11.90 -11.57
C ILE A 117 -3.20 -12.99 -12.63
N ASP A 118 -2.76 -12.64 -13.83
CA ASP A 118 -2.53 -13.60 -14.91
C ASP A 118 -1.39 -14.57 -14.58
N TYR A 119 -0.29 -14.07 -13.99
CA TYR A 119 0.80 -14.92 -13.48
C TYR A 119 0.31 -15.93 -12.42
N LEU A 120 -0.46 -15.47 -11.43
CA LEU A 120 -1.06 -16.36 -10.42
C LEU A 120 -2.02 -17.38 -11.05
N GLY A 121 -2.70 -17.01 -12.15
CA GLY A 121 -3.47 -17.94 -12.98
C GLY A 121 -2.63 -19.10 -13.51
N THR A 122 -1.40 -18.83 -13.97
CA THR A 122 -0.46 -19.89 -14.40
C THR A 122 0.00 -20.80 -13.26
N ARG A 123 -0.20 -20.37 -12.01
CA ARG A 123 0.13 -21.11 -10.78
C ARG A 123 -1.07 -21.88 -10.21
N GLY A 124 -2.21 -21.89 -10.92
CA GLY A 124 -3.40 -22.66 -10.54
C GLY A 124 -4.45 -21.89 -9.73
N PHE A 125 -4.28 -20.59 -9.52
CA PHE A 125 -5.29 -19.77 -8.84
C PHE A 125 -6.41 -19.35 -9.82
N GLY A 126 -7.67 -19.38 -9.37
CA GLY A 126 -8.76 -18.73 -10.08
C GLY A 126 -8.59 -17.20 -10.08
N ARG A 127 -9.15 -16.49 -11.07
CA ARG A 127 -9.01 -15.03 -11.19
C ARG A 127 -9.42 -14.29 -9.91
N GLN A 128 -10.51 -14.71 -9.26
CA GLN A 128 -11.00 -14.11 -8.02
C GLN A 128 -10.04 -14.39 -6.84
N GLN A 129 -9.47 -15.59 -6.77
CA GLN A 129 -8.48 -15.94 -5.73
C GLN A 129 -7.20 -15.14 -5.92
N ALA A 130 -6.71 -15.04 -7.15
CA ALA A 130 -5.54 -14.24 -7.49
C ALA A 130 -5.76 -12.75 -7.17
N TYR A 131 -6.94 -12.20 -7.50
CA TYR A 131 -7.28 -10.82 -7.19
C TYR A 131 -7.34 -10.56 -5.67
N ALA A 132 -8.00 -11.44 -4.91
CA ALA A 132 -8.04 -11.34 -3.46
C ALA A 132 -6.62 -11.45 -2.85
N LEU A 133 -5.79 -12.38 -3.35
CA LEU A 133 -4.41 -12.52 -2.91
C LEU A 133 -3.59 -11.25 -3.19
N CYS A 134 -3.76 -10.64 -4.37
CA CYS A 134 -3.12 -9.37 -4.68
C CYS A 134 -3.50 -8.27 -3.68
N SER A 135 -4.77 -8.19 -3.26
CA SER A 135 -5.22 -7.19 -2.29
C SER A 135 -4.54 -7.32 -0.92
N VAL A 136 -4.19 -8.54 -0.51
CA VAL A 136 -3.71 -8.82 0.86
C VAL A 136 -2.21 -9.03 0.96
N ALA A 137 -1.52 -9.36 -0.14
CA ALA A 137 -0.12 -9.81 -0.10
C ALA A 137 0.79 -9.20 -1.17
N VAL A 138 0.26 -8.47 -2.17
CA VAL A 138 1.08 -7.88 -3.24
C VAL A 138 1.37 -6.41 -2.96
N ASP A 139 2.62 -6.01 -3.17
CA ASP A 139 3.08 -4.64 -2.95
C ASP A 139 3.24 -3.89 -4.28
N LEU A 140 2.45 -2.84 -4.48
CA LEU A 140 2.69 -1.86 -5.52
C LEU A 140 3.77 -0.85 -5.12
N ARG A 141 4.77 -0.72 -5.99
CA ARG A 141 5.87 0.24 -5.87
C ARG A 141 5.91 1.13 -7.10
N VAL A 142 5.77 2.44 -6.88
CA VAL A 142 6.12 3.43 -7.89
C VAL A 142 7.62 3.30 -8.17
N SER A 143 7.97 2.82 -9.36
CA SER A 143 9.34 2.49 -9.71
C SER A 143 10.04 3.69 -10.37
N GLN A 144 9.34 4.39 -11.25
CA GLN A 144 9.74 5.70 -11.76
C GLN A 144 8.50 6.52 -12.16
N VAL A 145 8.65 7.84 -12.10
CA VAL A 145 7.65 8.84 -12.54
C VAL A 145 8.27 9.97 -13.36
N VAL A 146 9.32 9.67 -14.12
CA VAL A 146 10.12 10.70 -14.82
C VAL A 146 10.26 10.45 -16.32
N ASP A 147 9.95 9.23 -16.79
CA ASP A 147 10.15 8.85 -18.18
C ASP A 147 8.88 9.05 -19.03
N VAL A 148 8.51 10.31 -19.25
CA VAL A 148 7.31 10.69 -20.02
C VAL A 148 7.31 10.03 -21.42
N PRO A 149 6.17 9.44 -21.86
CA PRO A 149 4.85 9.46 -21.24
C PRO A 149 4.62 8.40 -20.15
N ASN A 150 5.53 7.43 -19.99
CA ASN A 150 5.27 6.24 -19.20
C ASN A 150 5.83 6.35 -17.78
N PHE A 151 4.95 6.29 -16.79
CA PHE A 151 5.34 5.89 -15.45
C PHE A 151 5.41 4.37 -15.36
N ILE A 152 6.21 3.86 -14.42
CA ILE A 152 6.28 2.42 -14.14
C ILE A 152 5.87 2.17 -12.70
N VAL A 153 4.89 1.28 -12.54
CA VAL A 153 4.53 0.68 -11.25
C VAL A 153 4.92 -0.80 -11.29
N THR A 154 5.53 -1.28 -10.22
CA THR A 154 5.91 -2.69 -10.05
C THR A 154 5.02 -3.31 -8.97
N ALA A 155 4.40 -4.44 -9.26
CA ALA A 155 3.70 -5.27 -8.30
C ALA A 155 4.63 -6.40 -7.84
N LEU A 156 4.98 -6.46 -6.55
CA LEU A 156 5.84 -7.48 -5.97
C LEU A 156 5.00 -8.50 -5.19
N LEU A 157 5.12 -9.77 -5.58
CA LEU A 157 4.54 -10.91 -4.88
C LEU A 157 5.63 -11.62 -4.07
N PRO A 158 5.59 -11.58 -2.73
CA PRO A 158 6.45 -12.41 -1.89
C PRO A 158 6.22 -13.90 -2.20
N LEU A 159 7.27 -14.64 -2.53
CA LEU A 159 7.14 -16.06 -2.88
C LEU A 159 7.11 -16.99 -1.66
N ASP A 160 7.57 -16.49 -0.51
CA ASP A 160 7.64 -17.27 0.73
C ASP A 160 6.26 -17.45 1.41
N ILE A 161 5.18 -16.86 0.84
CA ILE A 161 3.80 -17.11 1.29
C ILE A 161 3.20 -18.41 0.75
N PHE A 162 3.88 -19.05 -0.21
CA PHE A 162 3.47 -20.33 -0.78
C PHE A 162 4.30 -21.46 -0.16
N VAL A 163 3.62 -22.56 0.20
CA VAL A 163 4.22 -23.79 0.71
C VAL A 163 4.69 -24.68 -0.43
#